data_AF-A0A0H5QZN4-F1
#
_entry.id   AF-A0A0H5QZN4-F1
#
_cell.length_a   1.000
_cell.length_b   1.000
_cell.length_c   1.000
_cell.angle_alpha   90.00
_cell.angle_beta   90.00
_cell.angle_gamma   90.00
#
_symmetry.space_group_name_H-M   'P 1'
#
loop_
_entity.id
_entity.type
_entity.pdbx_description
1 polymer ?
#
loop_
_entity_poly.entity_id
_entity_poly.type
_entity_poly.pdbx_seq_one_letter_code
_entity_poly.pdbx_strand_id
1 'polypeptide(L)'
;MTELGFKKQIRKKGVYYDGHDREDVQLYLHKTFLPLLDSIEPRRTVYIGDGMDVAIPPENCNAVPIRVAYHDESIFYANDISDTYYGRDDDQELPKKGLGRCFHVSDFMFESCGFLNLEKVLTADQKLKLRKSGLLPQNLRSRVIICPGKNADAWWDCEQLLAQCKHTLDLFEIAYPGEIMCAIFDCSSNHQAFAHDALVVSRMNVNPGGKHPLMRDTFFISAHQRNQIDPTSVPQSMVFLNDYSHKQKDVACCTRTGASPRTSQMHWYL
;
A
#
# COMPACT_ATOMS: atom_id res chain seq x y z
N MET A 1 39.67 -10.51 -24.56
CA MET A 1 38.21 -10.43 -24.83
C MET A 1 37.92 -9.74 -26.15
N THR A 2 38.42 -8.53 -26.40
CA THR A 2 38.36 -7.87 -27.71
C THR A 2 39.23 -8.58 -28.77
N GLU A 3 40.36 -9.16 -28.38
CA GLU A 3 41.24 -9.96 -29.25
C GLU A 3 40.64 -11.28 -29.73
N LEU A 4 39.52 -11.73 -29.15
CA LEU A 4 38.83 -12.97 -29.52
C LEU A 4 37.57 -12.69 -30.38
N GLY A 5 37.38 -11.46 -30.88
CA GLY A 5 36.27 -11.10 -31.78
C GLY A 5 34.95 -10.71 -31.10
N PHE A 6 34.76 -11.03 -29.82
CA PHE A 6 33.52 -10.72 -29.09
C PHE A 6 33.30 -9.20 -28.89
N LYS A 7 32.11 -8.70 -29.25
CA LYS A 7 31.69 -7.30 -29.04
C LYS A 7 30.42 -7.22 -28.20
N LYS A 8 30.40 -6.30 -27.22
CA LYS A 8 29.22 -6.02 -26.38
C LYS A 8 28.15 -5.29 -27.22
N GLN A 9 26.93 -5.83 -27.28
CA GLN A 9 25.77 -5.15 -27.85
C GLN A 9 24.70 -4.94 -26.77
N ILE A 10 23.94 -3.83 -26.86
CA ILE A 10 22.93 -3.44 -25.87
C ILE A 10 21.58 -3.30 -26.57
N ARG A 11 20.54 -3.96 -26.04
CA ARG A 11 19.14 -3.74 -26.45
C ARG A 11 18.63 -2.42 -25.87
N LYS A 12 18.03 -1.56 -26.71
CA LYS A 12 17.37 -0.32 -26.26
C LYS A 12 15.92 -0.63 -25.88
N LYS A 13 15.59 -0.60 -24.58
CA LYS A 13 14.19 -0.56 -24.10
C LYS A 13 13.64 0.86 -24.25
N GLY A 14 12.32 0.99 -24.41
CA GLY A 14 11.63 2.28 -24.42
C GLY A 14 11.82 3.03 -23.11
N VAL A 15 11.89 4.36 -23.19
CA VAL A 15 12.12 5.24 -22.04
C VAL A 15 10.79 5.47 -21.32
N TYR A 16 10.75 5.16 -20.02
CA TYR A 16 9.68 5.63 -19.13
C TYR A 16 9.93 7.11 -18.85
N TYR A 17 8.96 7.96 -19.17
CA TYR A 17 9.01 9.37 -18.81
C TYR A 17 8.52 9.51 -17.38
N ASP A 18 9.45 9.76 -16.48
CA ASP A 18 9.16 10.03 -15.08
C ASP A 18 8.36 11.33 -14.96
N GLY A 19 7.20 11.25 -14.31
CA GLY A 19 6.29 12.37 -14.11
C GLY A 19 6.68 13.28 -12.93
N HIS A 20 7.83 13.01 -12.31
CA HIS A 20 8.32 13.75 -11.14
C HIS A 20 8.34 15.27 -11.34
N ASP A 21 8.68 15.74 -12.54
CA ASP A 21 8.80 17.18 -12.85
C ASP A 21 7.46 17.86 -13.16
N ARG A 22 6.34 17.16 -13.09
CA ARG A 22 5.02 17.78 -13.29
C ARG A 22 4.75 18.80 -12.18
N GLU A 23 4.15 19.92 -12.55
CA GLU A 23 3.90 21.04 -11.64
C GLU A 23 3.03 20.64 -10.44
N ASP A 24 2.04 19.77 -10.64
CA ASP A 24 1.18 19.28 -9.55
C ASP A 24 1.93 18.35 -8.58
N VAL A 25 2.85 17.52 -9.09
CA VAL A 25 3.70 16.65 -8.28
C VAL A 25 4.68 17.48 -7.45
N GLN A 26 5.35 18.45 -8.08
CA GLN A 26 6.26 19.37 -7.39
C GLN A 26 5.55 20.23 -6.35
N LEU A 27 4.32 20.68 -6.65
CA LEU A 27 3.49 21.40 -5.70
C LEU A 27 3.18 20.55 -4.47
N TYR A 28 2.77 19.31 -4.66
CA TYR A 28 2.51 18.37 -3.57
C TYR A 28 3.77 18.09 -2.74
N LEU A 29 4.88 17.81 -3.43
CA LEU A 29 6.18 17.55 -2.81
C LEU A 29 6.57 18.68 -1.87
N HIS A 30 6.57 19.92 -2.36
CA HIS A 30 7.05 21.07 -1.59
C HIS A 30 6.04 21.64 -0.58
N LYS A 31 4.74 21.54 -0.83
CA LYS A 31 3.72 22.13 0.05
C LYS A 31 3.14 21.16 1.07
N THR A 32 3.18 19.86 0.81
CA THR A 32 2.55 18.85 1.67
C THR A 32 3.58 17.84 2.18
N PHE A 33 4.31 17.18 1.28
CA PHE A 33 5.14 16.04 1.65
C PHE A 33 6.37 16.43 2.47
N LEU A 34 7.18 17.39 2.00
CA LEU A 34 8.37 17.84 2.73
C LEU A 34 8.02 18.45 4.10
N PRO A 35 7.02 19.36 4.23
CA PRO A 35 6.61 19.85 5.55
C PRO A 35 6.11 18.76 6.49
N LEU A 36 5.43 17.72 5.96
CA LEU A 36 5.01 16.58 6.76
C LEU A 36 6.22 15.79 7.27
N LEU A 37 7.22 15.52 6.42
CA LEU A 37 8.47 14.88 6.83
C LEU A 37 9.21 15.71 7.88
N ASP A 38 9.35 17.02 7.68
CA ASP A 38 9.98 17.92 8.65
C ASP A 38 9.25 17.90 10.01
N SER A 39 7.92 17.74 10.00
CA SER A 39 7.13 17.69 11.25
C SER A 39 7.35 16.42 12.07
N ILE A 40 7.78 15.31 11.44
CA ILE A 40 8.04 14.03 12.13
C ILE A 40 9.51 13.90 12.58
N GLU A 41 10.43 14.64 11.98
CA GLU A 41 11.88 14.62 12.31
C GLU A 41 12.17 14.67 13.81
N PRO A 42 11.58 15.60 14.62
CA PRO A 42 11.91 15.72 16.05
C PRO A 42 11.51 14.51 16.91
N ARG A 43 10.69 13.61 16.34
CA ARG A 43 10.15 12.40 16.98
C ARG A 43 10.80 11.12 16.45
N ARG A 44 11.70 11.23 15.47
CA ARG A 44 12.42 10.10 14.87
C ARG A 44 13.76 9.88 15.58
N THR A 45 14.22 8.63 15.57
CA THR A 45 15.62 8.32 15.91
C THR A 45 16.50 8.63 14.71
N VAL A 46 17.57 9.39 14.90
CA VAL A 46 18.52 9.70 13.83
C VAL A 46 19.72 8.76 13.96
N TYR A 47 20.14 8.16 12.85
CA TYR A 47 21.32 7.31 12.80
C TYR A 47 22.46 8.09 12.14
N ILE A 48 23.62 8.15 12.79
CA ILE A 48 24.82 8.87 12.31
C ILE A 48 26.05 7.96 12.27
N GLY A 49 27.10 8.43 11.60
CA GLY A 49 28.34 7.70 11.37
C GLY A 49 28.39 7.07 9.98
N ASP A 50 29.58 6.71 9.52
CA ASP A 50 29.78 6.14 8.16
C ASP A 50 29.00 4.85 7.94
N GLY A 51 28.74 4.09 9.03
CA GLY A 51 27.95 2.87 9.04
C GLY A 51 26.52 3.04 9.56
N MET A 52 26.08 4.26 9.90
CA MET A 52 24.79 4.51 10.57
C MET A 52 24.60 3.72 11.88
N ASP A 53 25.70 3.50 12.62
CA ASP A 53 25.76 2.65 13.81
C ASP A 53 25.43 3.38 15.12
N VAL A 54 25.44 4.72 15.11
CA VAL A 54 25.12 5.53 16.28
C VAL A 54 23.69 6.02 16.22
N ALA A 55 22.83 5.52 17.12
CA ALA A 55 21.45 5.95 17.25
C ALA A 55 21.31 7.12 18.23
N ILE A 56 20.80 8.26 17.75
CA ILE A 56 20.45 9.43 18.54
C ILE A 56 18.94 9.39 18.80
N PRO A 57 18.50 9.33 20.07
CA PRO A 57 17.09 9.29 20.40
C PRO A 57 16.39 10.61 20.03
N PRO A 58 15.05 10.60 19.87
CA PRO A 58 14.30 11.79 19.51
C PRO A 58 14.50 12.94 20.49
N GLU A 59 14.62 14.16 19.97
CA GLU A 59 14.81 15.38 20.77
C GLU A 59 13.61 15.63 21.70
N ASN A 60 12.39 15.35 21.23
CA ASN A 60 11.17 15.55 22.00
C ASN A 60 10.77 14.30 22.78
N CYS A 61 11.40 14.09 23.95
CA CYS A 61 11.10 12.96 24.82
C CYS A 61 9.66 12.96 25.39
N ASN A 62 8.91 14.06 25.26
CA ASN A 62 7.52 14.16 25.73
C ASN A 62 6.51 13.68 24.68
N ALA A 63 6.93 13.51 23.42
CA ALA A 63 6.09 13.01 22.34
C ALA A 63 6.35 11.52 22.09
N VAL A 64 5.31 10.81 21.66
CA VAL A 64 5.45 9.39 21.28
C VAL A 64 6.45 9.26 20.12
N PRO A 65 7.47 8.39 20.21
CA PRO A 65 8.42 8.18 19.13
C PRO A 65 7.75 7.73 17.83
N ILE A 66 8.30 8.18 16.70
CA ILE A 66 7.85 7.78 15.35
C ILE A 66 8.96 6.95 14.70
N ARG A 67 8.59 5.79 14.15
CA ARG A 67 9.44 4.98 13.27
C ARG A 67 8.92 5.05 11.85
N VAL A 68 9.80 5.41 10.93
CA VAL A 68 9.49 5.44 9.50
C VAL A 68 9.68 4.03 8.93
N ALA A 69 8.68 3.58 8.18
CA ALA A 69 8.67 2.31 7.47
C ALA A 69 8.55 2.59 5.97
N TYR A 70 9.56 2.23 5.19
CA TYR A 70 9.52 2.34 3.74
C TYR A 70 8.99 1.04 3.16
N HIS A 71 7.91 1.13 2.37
CA HIS A 71 7.31 0.00 1.70
C HIS A 71 7.60 0.04 0.21
N ASP A 72 7.92 -1.11 -0.37
CA ASP A 72 8.06 -1.26 -1.82
C ASP A 72 7.81 -2.70 -2.27
N GLU A 73 7.55 -2.85 -3.56
CA GLU A 73 7.25 -4.09 -4.25
C GLU A 73 8.28 -4.37 -5.35
N SER A 74 8.71 -5.62 -5.47
CA SER A 74 9.67 -6.03 -6.50
C SER A 74 9.28 -7.36 -7.11
N ILE A 75 9.39 -7.45 -8.43
CA ILE A 75 9.12 -8.66 -9.18
C ILE A 75 10.42 -9.20 -9.77
N PHE A 76 10.76 -10.43 -9.41
CA PHE A 76 11.92 -11.16 -9.89
C PHE A 76 11.49 -12.25 -10.83
N TYR A 77 11.91 -12.19 -12.09
CA TYR A 77 11.57 -13.21 -13.08
C TYR A 77 12.64 -14.32 -13.14
N ALA A 78 12.22 -15.56 -13.37
CA ALA A 78 13.12 -16.71 -13.45
C ALA A 78 14.10 -16.63 -14.62
N ASN A 79 13.67 -15.99 -15.71
CA ASN A 79 14.51 -15.71 -16.86
C ASN A 79 14.88 -14.22 -16.94
N ASP A 80 15.01 -13.53 -15.80
CA ASP A 80 15.63 -12.19 -15.74
C ASP A 80 17.16 -12.31 -15.90
N ILE A 81 17.55 -12.91 -17.02
CA ILE A 81 18.93 -13.14 -17.39
C ILE A 81 19.45 -11.83 -17.99
N SER A 82 20.73 -11.53 -17.76
CA SER A 82 21.45 -10.48 -18.47
C SER A 82 21.11 -10.49 -19.96
N ASP A 83 20.70 -9.34 -20.50
CA ASP A 83 20.53 -9.12 -21.95
C ASP A 83 21.84 -9.34 -22.75
N THR A 84 22.95 -9.57 -22.05
CA THR A 84 24.28 -9.89 -22.56
C THR A 84 24.60 -11.36 -22.31
N TYR A 85 24.94 -12.07 -23.39
CA TYR A 85 25.53 -13.42 -23.35
C TYR A 85 26.88 -13.41 -24.09
N TYR A 86 27.75 -14.37 -23.79
CA TYR A 86 29.01 -14.59 -24.51
C TYR A 86 28.85 -15.81 -25.42
N GLY A 87 28.77 -15.60 -26.73
CA GLY A 87 28.70 -16.66 -27.75
C GLY A 87 29.65 -16.36 -28.91
N ARG A 88 30.19 -17.40 -29.55
CA ARG A 88 31.06 -17.26 -30.74
C ARG A 88 30.27 -16.64 -31.91
N ASP A 89 30.95 -16.20 -32.97
CA ASP A 89 30.31 -15.54 -34.13
C ASP A 89 29.16 -16.36 -34.75
N ASP A 90 29.20 -17.69 -34.60
CA ASP A 90 28.23 -18.63 -35.16
C ASP A 90 27.20 -19.14 -34.11
N ASP A 91 27.39 -18.81 -32.83
CA ASP A 91 26.55 -19.27 -31.73
C ASP A 91 25.40 -18.29 -31.47
N GLN A 92 24.18 -18.73 -31.76
CA GLN A 92 22.97 -18.03 -31.35
C GLN A 92 22.28 -18.77 -30.21
N GLU A 93 22.47 -18.27 -28.99
CA GLU A 93 21.67 -18.75 -27.85
C GLU A 93 20.23 -18.23 -28.02
N LEU A 94 19.29 -19.15 -28.22
CA LEU A 94 17.87 -18.82 -28.28
C LEU A 94 17.32 -18.74 -26.86
N PRO A 95 16.99 -17.55 -26.34
CA PRO A 95 16.41 -17.45 -25.01
C PRO A 95 15.05 -18.15 -25.01
N LYS A 96 14.71 -18.77 -23.88
CA LYS A 96 13.36 -19.29 -23.66
C LYS A 96 12.35 -18.16 -23.87
N LYS A 97 11.26 -18.46 -24.57
CA LYS A 97 10.22 -17.47 -24.87
C LYS A 97 9.56 -17.00 -23.56
N GLY A 98 9.74 -15.72 -23.24
CA GLY A 98 9.12 -15.05 -22.08
C GLY A 98 10.01 -15.04 -20.83
N LEU A 99 9.67 -14.16 -19.88
CA LEU A 99 10.41 -13.94 -18.65
C LEU A 99 10.34 -15.13 -17.67
N GLY A 100 9.53 -16.16 -17.96
CA GLY A 100 9.33 -17.32 -17.08
C GLY A 100 8.40 -16.99 -15.91
N ARG A 101 8.40 -17.86 -14.88
CA ARG A 101 7.68 -17.58 -13.63
C ARG A 101 8.34 -16.42 -12.90
N CYS A 102 7.61 -15.74 -12.04
CA CYS A 102 8.18 -14.69 -11.18
C CYS A 102 7.85 -14.90 -9.72
N PHE A 103 8.71 -14.32 -8.88
CA PHE A 103 8.41 -14.01 -7.49
C PHE A 103 8.02 -12.55 -7.42
N HIS A 104 6.88 -12.25 -6.83
CA HIS A 104 6.56 -10.89 -6.40
C HIS A 104 6.82 -10.84 -4.89
N VAL A 105 7.67 -9.91 -4.47
CA VAL A 105 8.08 -9.69 -3.10
C VAL A 105 7.63 -8.30 -2.68
N SER A 106 6.95 -8.22 -1.55
CA SER A 106 6.53 -6.97 -0.92
C SER A 106 7.01 -6.96 0.52
N ASP A 107 7.57 -5.85 1.01
CA ASP A 107 8.08 -5.77 2.39
C ASP A 107 8.15 -4.33 2.92
N PHE A 108 8.29 -4.22 4.25
CA PHE A 108 8.52 -2.96 4.96
C PHE A 108 9.94 -2.93 5.51
N MET A 109 10.64 -1.83 5.26
CA MET A 109 11.99 -1.58 5.73
C MET A 109 12.02 -0.43 6.74
N PHE A 110 12.61 -0.68 7.89
CA PHE A 110 12.82 0.27 8.97
C PHE A 110 14.31 0.57 9.10
N GLU A 111 14.65 1.80 9.47
CA GLU A 111 16.05 2.21 9.68
C GLU A 111 16.72 1.39 10.81
N SER A 112 15.95 1.03 11.85
CA SER A 112 16.48 0.34 13.04
C SER A 112 16.78 -1.14 12.86
N CYS A 113 16.09 -1.82 11.94
CA CYS A 113 16.16 -3.29 11.84
C CYS A 113 16.16 -3.83 10.41
N GLY A 114 16.16 -2.95 9.41
CA GLY A 114 15.92 -3.32 8.02
C GLY A 114 14.52 -3.90 7.87
N PHE A 115 14.41 -5.09 7.27
CA PHE A 115 13.13 -5.78 7.15
C PHE A 115 12.63 -6.28 8.50
N LEU A 116 11.40 -5.92 8.85
CA LEU A 116 10.81 -6.25 10.14
C LEU A 116 10.71 -7.77 10.33
N ASN A 117 11.46 -8.26 11.33
CA ASN A 117 11.48 -9.66 11.70
C ASN A 117 11.63 -9.79 13.21
N LEU A 118 10.55 -10.23 13.88
CA LEU A 118 10.52 -10.39 15.33
C LEU A 118 11.58 -11.36 15.85
N GLU A 119 12.04 -12.31 15.03
CA GLU A 119 13.12 -13.22 15.43
C GLU A 119 14.42 -12.48 15.75
N LYS A 120 14.68 -11.38 15.03
CA LYS A 120 15.87 -10.53 15.19
C LYS A 120 15.66 -9.42 16.22
N VAL A 121 14.44 -8.89 16.32
CA VAL A 121 14.14 -7.74 17.20
C VAL A 121 13.94 -8.19 18.65
N LEU A 122 13.30 -9.33 18.87
CA LEU A 122 12.97 -9.79 20.22
C LEU A 122 14.10 -10.59 20.89
N THR A 123 14.26 -10.40 22.20
CA THR A 123 15.15 -11.24 23.02
C THR A 123 14.55 -12.63 23.24
N ALA A 124 15.38 -13.59 23.66
CA ALA A 124 14.93 -14.95 23.96
C ALA A 124 13.83 -14.99 25.05
N ASP A 125 13.95 -14.12 26.06
CA ASP A 125 12.98 -14.03 27.16
C ASP A 125 11.64 -13.44 26.70
N GLN A 126 11.66 -12.40 25.87
CA GLN A 126 10.44 -11.84 25.27
C GLN A 126 9.72 -12.87 24.40
N LYS A 127 10.47 -13.58 23.56
CA LYS A 127 9.93 -14.69 22.74
C LYS A 127 9.29 -15.77 23.60
N LEU A 128 9.94 -16.19 24.69
CA LEU A 128 9.39 -17.20 25.59
C LEU A 128 8.10 -16.72 26.27
N LYS A 129 8.03 -15.47 26.73
CA LYS A 129 6.83 -14.88 27.32
C LYS A 129 5.67 -14.85 26.32
N LEU A 130 5.92 -14.35 25.11
CA LEU A 130 4.92 -14.27 24.04
C LEU A 130 4.40 -15.65 23.64
N ARG A 131 5.30 -16.64 23.49
CA ARG A 131 4.93 -18.04 23.20
C ARG A 131 4.03 -18.62 24.30
N LYS A 132 4.36 -18.42 25.57
CA LYS A 132 3.55 -18.90 26.70
C LYS A 132 2.18 -18.22 26.76
N SER A 133 2.11 -16.94 26.40
CA SER A 133 0.84 -16.19 26.35
C SER A 133 -0.02 -16.48 25.11
N GLY A 134 0.52 -17.15 24.09
CA GLY A 134 -0.16 -17.38 22.81
C GLY A 134 -0.25 -16.15 21.90
N LEU A 135 0.40 -15.04 22.26
CA LEU A 135 0.39 -13.79 21.49
C LEU A 135 1.46 -13.69 20.41
N LEU A 136 2.35 -14.70 20.29
CA LEU A 136 3.35 -14.70 19.25
C LEU A 136 2.72 -15.11 17.90
N PRO A 137 2.76 -14.26 16.86
CA PRO A 137 2.24 -14.59 15.55
C PRO A 137 2.98 -15.79 14.93
N GLN A 138 2.29 -16.55 14.08
CA GLN A 138 2.90 -17.70 13.39
C GLN A 138 3.98 -17.24 12.39
N ASN A 139 3.68 -16.20 11.61
CA ASN A 139 4.65 -15.53 10.76
C ASN A 139 5.26 -14.35 11.52
N LEU A 140 6.58 -14.35 11.64
CA LEU A 140 7.33 -13.33 12.38
C LEU A 140 7.88 -12.21 11.49
N ARG A 141 7.60 -12.26 10.17
CA ARG A 141 8.15 -11.36 9.16
C ARG A 141 7.02 -10.60 8.45
N SER A 142 7.23 -9.31 8.23
CA SER A 142 6.33 -8.46 7.43
C SER A 142 6.30 -8.83 5.95
N ARG A 143 7.35 -9.49 5.47
CA ARG A 143 7.51 -9.86 4.06
C ARG A 143 6.40 -10.77 3.57
N VAL A 144 5.84 -10.41 2.41
CA VAL A 144 4.99 -11.30 1.62
C VAL A 144 5.70 -11.65 0.33
N ILE A 145 5.69 -12.94 0.00
CA ILE A 145 6.23 -13.47 -1.25
C ILE A 145 5.11 -14.29 -1.89
N ILE A 146 4.75 -13.93 -3.12
CA ILE A 146 3.78 -14.68 -3.93
C ILE A 146 4.44 -15.12 -5.24
N CYS A 147 3.93 -16.21 -5.81
CA CYS A 147 4.36 -16.76 -7.09
C CYS A 147 3.22 -16.65 -8.11
N PRO A 148 2.95 -15.44 -8.63
CA PRO A 148 1.76 -15.23 -9.43
C PRO A 148 1.85 -15.96 -10.78
N GLY A 149 0.71 -16.49 -11.24
CA GLY A 149 0.66 -17.15 -12.53
C GLY A 149 -0.56 -18.05 -12.76
N LYS A 150 -0.65 -18.62 -13.96
CA LYS A 150 -1.70 -19.59 -14.31
C LYS A 150 -1.55 -20.85 -13.44
N ASN A 151 -2.62 -21.21 -12.72
CA ASN A 151 -2.63 -22.31 -11.74
C ASN A 151 -1.64 -22.11 -10.57
N ALA A 152 -1.36 -20.85 -10.22
CA ALA A 152 -0.52 -20.47 -9.09
C ALA A 152 -1.23 -19.35 -8.30
N ASP A 153 -0.47 -18.55 -7.55
CA ASP A 153 -1.05 -17.47 -6.75
C ASP A 153 -1.72 -16.41 -7.63
N ALA A 154 -2.66 -15.69 -7.04
CA ALA A 154 -3.21 -14.49 -7.65
C ALA A 154 -2.12 -13.42 -7.82
N TRP A 155 -2.31 -12.52 -8.78
CA TRP A 155 -1.45 -11.34 -8.89
C TRP A 155 -1.65 -10.43 -7.67
N TRP A 156 -0.63 -9.63 -7.36
CA TRP A 156 -0.67 -8.70 -6.25
C TRP A 156 -1.80 -7.67 -6.42
N ASP A 157 -2.60 -7.50 -5.37
CA ASP A 157 -3.75 -6.61 -5.34
C ASP A 157 -3.85 -5.85 -4.01
N CYS A 158 -4.79 -4.90 -3.95
CA CYS A 158 -5.01 -4.09 -2.77
C CYS A 158 -5.44 -4.92 -1.55
N GLU A 159 -6.14 -6.04 -1.73
CA GLU A 159 -6.56 -6.89 -0.61
C GLU A 159 -5.36 -7.55 0.08
N GLN A 160 -4.42 -8.06 -0.72
CA GLN A 160 -3.15 -8.61 -0.22
C GLN A 160 -2.30 -7.54 0.45
N LEU A 161 -2.21 -6.34 -0.11
CA LEU A 161 -1.53 -5.21 0.51
C LEU A 161 -2.15 -4.85 1.87
N LEU A 162 -3.48 -4.77 1.97
CA LEU A 162 -4.17 -4.48 3.23
C LEU A 162 -3.93 -5.57 4.27
N ALA A 163 -3.91 -6.84 3.85
CA ALA A 163 -3.58 -7.96 4.73
C ALA A 163 -2.13 -7.84 5.24
N GLN A 164 -1.18 -7.50 4.37
CA GLN A 164 0.21 -7.25 4.77
C GLN A 164 0.35 -6.06 5.71
N CYS A 165 -0.36 -4.95 5.47
CA CYS A 165 -0.33 -3.77 6.34
C CYS A 165 -0.82 -4.12 7.75
N LYS A 166 -1.94 -4.84 7.87
CA LYS A 166 -2.47 -5.30 9.16
C LYS A 166 -1.47 -6.20 9.87
N HIS A 167 -0.92 -7.18 9.16
CA HIS A 167 0.07 -8.09 9.73
C HIS A 167 1.33 -7.34 10.19
N THR A 168 1.79 -6.37 9.40
CA THR A 168 2.97 -5.56 9.74
C THR A 168 2.70 -4.68 10.96
N LEU A 169 1.49 -4.11 11.09
CA LEU A 169 1.07 -3.38 12.29
C LEU A 169 1.09 -4.29 13.54
N ASP A 170 0.55 -5.50 13.44
CA ASP A 170 0.58 -6.47 14.57
C ASP A 170 2.03 -6.79 14.99
N LEU A 171 2.93 -6.99 14.02
CA LEU A 171 4.34 -7.21 14.30
C LEU A 171 5.01 -5.97 14.88
N PHE A 172 4.64 -4.78 14.40
CA PHE A 172 5.19 -3.50 14.86
C PHE A 172 4.82 -3.23 16.31
N GLU A 173 3.57 -3.46 16.71
CA GLU A 173 3.12 -3.26 18.10
C GLU A 173 3.85 -4.19 19.09
N ILE A 174 4.23 -5.39 18.64
CA ILE A 174 5.04 -6.33 19.43
C ILE A 174 6.51 -5.88 19.50
N ALA A 175 7.06 -5.42 18.37
CA ALA A 175 8.45 -5.01 18.26
C ALA A 175 8.74 -3.70 19.02
N TYR A 176 7.83 -2.74 18.92
CA TYR A 176 7.99 -1.35 19.34
C TYR A 176 6.74 -0.87 20.09
N PRO A 177 6.45 -1.44 21.27
CA PRO A 177 5.23 -1.15 22.00
C PRO A 177 5.16 0.33 22.39
N GLY A 178 4.04 0.98 22.05
CA GLY A 178 3.78 2.38 22.38
C GLY A 178 4.44 3.40 21.45
N GLU A 179 5.08 2.96 20.36
CA GLU A 179 5.58 3.84 19.29
C GLU A 179 4.56 3.98 18.16
N ILE A 180 4.78 4.94 17.26
CA ILE A 180 3.93 5.17 16.08
C ILE A 180 4.70 4.77 14.81
N MET A 181 4.07 3.98 13.95
CA MET A 181 4.60 3.69 12.62
C MET A 181 4.12 4.75 11.62
N CYS A 182 5.07 5.39 10.93
CA CYS A 182 4.82 6.23 9.76
C CYS A 182 5.23 5.43 8.51
N ALA A 183 4.26 4.88 7.79
CA ALA A 183 4.53 4.13 6.57
C ALA A 183 4.56 5.05 5.34
N ILE A 184 5.62 4.95 4.55
CA ILE A 184 5.82 5.67 3.30
C ILE A 184 5.66 4.67 2.15
N PHE A 185 4.80 5.03 1.21
CA PHE A 185 4.44 4.24 0.04
C PHE A 185 4.77 5.02 -1.23
N ASP A 186 4.99 4.32 -2.34
CA ASP A 186 4.96 4.94 -3.66
C ASP A 186 3.52 5.30 -4.07
N CYS A 187 3.38 6.09 -5.14
CA CYS A 187 2.08 6.46 -5.69
C CYS A 187 1.55 5.43 -6.71
N SER A 188 1.73 4.13 -6.46
CA SER A 188 1.18 3.09 -7.32
C SER A 188 -0.36 3.11 -7.33
N SER A 189 -0.95 2.59 -8.41
CA SER A 189 -2.41 2.48 -8.52
C SER A 189 -3.03 1.58 -7.45
N ASN A 190 -2.27 0.61 -6.94
CA ASN A 190 -2.73 -0.26 -5.85
C ASN A 190 -2.81 0.52 -4.52
N HIS A 191 -1.89 1.44 -4.26
CA HIS A 191 -1.89 2.26 -3.05
C HIS A 191 -3.00 3.31 -3.05
N GLN A 192 -3.46 3.72 -4.25
CA GLN A 192 -4.56 4.66 -4.43
C GLN A 192 -5.91 3.96 -4.69
N ALA A 193 -5.99 2.64 -4.49
CA ALA A 193 -7.20 1.90 -4.77
C ALA A 193 -8.34 2.30 -3.81
N PHE A 194 -9.47 2.70 -4.39
CA PHE A 194 -10.68 2.90 -3.61
C PHE A 194 -11.20 1.57 -3.07
N ALA A 195 -11.63 1.58 -1.80
CA ALA A 195 -12.30 0.44 -1.16
C ALA A 195 -13.42 -0.13 -2.06
N HIS A 196 -13.70 -1.41 -1.91
CA HIS A 196 -14.68 -2.11 -2.76
C HIS A 196 -16.07 -1.44 -2.73
N ASP A 197 -16.46 -0.94 -1.56
CA ASP A 197 -17.72 -0.25 -1.28
C ASP A 197 -17.65 1.28 -1.43
N ALA A 198 -16.51 1.83 -1.86
CA ALA A 198 -16.34 3.27 -2.00
C ALA A 198 -17.24 3.85 -3.10
N LEU A 199 -17.66 5.09 -2.90
CA LEU A 199 -18.46 5.87 -3.85
C LEU A 199 -17.61 6.29 -5.05
N VAL A 200 -17.59 5.44 -6.08
CA VAL A 200 -16.84 5.69 -7.30
C VAL A 200 -17.81 5.78 -8.47
N VAL A 201 -18.01 7.00 -8.97
CA VAL A 201 -18.97 7.29 -10.05
C VAL A 201 -18.72 6.44 -11.29
N SER A 202 -17.45 6.18 -11.64
CA SER A 202 -17.11 5.33 -12.80
C SER A 202 -17.49 3.86 -12.63
N ARG A 203 -17.77 3.40 -11.41
CA ARG A 203 -18.28 2.04 -11.14
C ARG A 203 -19.82 2.00 -11.02
N MET A 204 -20.49 3.14 -11.14
CA MET A 204 -21.95 3.22 -11.14
C MET A 204 -22.52 2.95 -12.53
N ASN A 205 -23.61 2.20 -12.59
CA ASN A 205 -24.38 2.09 -13.82
C ASN A 205 -25.16 3.38 -14.05
N VAL A 206 -25.20 3.86 -15.29
CA VAL A 206 -26.02 5.01 -15.67
C VAL A 206 -27.52 4.68 -15.54
N ASN A 207 -27.88 3.42 -15.78
CA ASN A 207 -29.25 2.92 -15.70
C ASN A 207 -29.39 1.91 -14.55
N PRO A 208 -30.57 1.84 -13.90
CA PRO A 208 -30.88 0.78 -12.95
C PRO A 208 -30.70 -0.63 -13.55
N GLY A 209 -30.26 -1.57 -12.72
CA GLY A 209 -30.07 -2.96 -13.10
C GLY A 209 -28.64 -3.30 -13.54
N GLY A 210 -28.43 -4.57 -13.90
CA GLY A 210 -27.10 -5.11 -14.21
C GLY A 210 -26.23 -5.34 -12.97
N LYS A 211 -25.02 -5.87 -13.20
CA LYS A 211 -24.02 -6.03 -12.14
C LYS A 211 -23.56 -4.64 -11.70
N HIS A 212 -23.80 -4.27 -10.45
CA HIS A 212 -23.31 -3.04 -9.84
C HIS A 212 -22.58 -3.38 -8.53
N PRO A 213 -21.55 -2.63 -8.13
CA PRO A 213 -20.90 -2.83 -6.84
C PRO A 213 -21.81 -2.36 -5.71
N LEU A 214 -21.75 -3.06 -4.57
CA LEU A 214 -22.43 -2.68 -3.34
C LEU A 214 -21.67 -1.50 -2.71
N MET A 215 -22.09 -0.28 -3.03
CA MET A 215 -21.49 0.94 -2.50
C MET A 215 -22.12 1.34 -1.17
N ARG A 216 -21.33 1.93 -0.27
CA ARG A 216 -21.80 2.41 1.04
C ARG A 216 -22.81 3.54 0.89
N ASP A 217 -23.75 3.61 1.82
CA ASP A 217 -24.72 4.71 1.86
C ASP A 217 -24.01 6.06 2.07
N THR A 218 -24.61 7.11 1.54
CA THR A 218 -24.08 8.47 1.60
C THR A 218 -25.13 9.46 2.10
N PHE A 219 -24.75 10.72 2.16
CA PHE A 219 -25.68 11.81 2.42
C PHE A 219 -25.62 12.82 1.28
N PHE A 220 -26.77 13.39 0.91
CA PHE A 220 -26.85 14.48 -0.05
C PHE A 220 -27.59 15.67 0.53
N ILE A 221 -27.22 16.87 0.06
CA ILE A 221 -27.97 18.08 0.35
C ILE A 221 -29.00 18.27 -0.75
N SER A 222 -30.27 18.28 -0.37
CA SER A 222 -31.37 18.48 -1.33
C SER A 222 -31.24 19.85 -2.00
N ALA A 223 -31.61 19.95 -3.28
CA ALA A 223 -31.52 21.20 -4.04
C ALA A 223 -32.28 22.36 -3.37
N HIS A 224 -33.37 22.04 -2.65
CA HIS A 224 -34.20 23.02 -1.92
C HIS A 224 -33.53 23.57 -0.66
N GLN A 225 -32.53 22.87 -0.11
CA GLN A 225 -31.82 23.27 1.11
C GLN A 225 -30.44 23.86 0.82
N ARG A 226 -29.94 23.74 -0.41
CA ARG A 226 -28.58 24.14 -0.81
C ARG A 226 -28.24 25.62 -0.55
N ASN A 227 -29.24 26.49 -0.47
CA ASN A 227 -29.10 27.93 -0.19
C ASN A 227 -29.44 28.31 1.26
N GLN A 228 -29.69 27.35 2.15
CA GLN A 228 -29.96 27.62 3.56
C GLN A 228 -28.65 27.73 4.36
N ILE A 229 -28.72 28.48 5.46
CA ILE A 229 -27.57 28.77 6.33
C ILE A 229 -27.07 27.50 7.05
N ASP A 230 -27.91 26.45 7.13
CA ASP A 230 -27.55 25.12 7.63
C ASP A 230 -28.35 24.01 6.90
N PRO A 231 -27.86 23.51 5.74
CA PRO A 231 -28.57 22.51 4.97
C PRO A 231 -28.56 21.15 5.68
N THR A 232 -29.75 20.61 5.95
CA THR A 232 -29.87 19.25 6.49
C THR A 232 -29.42 18.21 5.46
N SER A 233 -28.50 17.33 5.84
CA SER A 233 -28.06 16.22 5.01
C SER A 233 -29.09 15.09 5.03
N VAL A 234 -29.55 14.65 3.86
CA VAL A 234 -30.50 13.55 3.73
C VAL A 234 -29.74 12.26 3.44
N PRO A 235 -29.95 11.17 4.19
CA PRO A 235 -29.33 9.88 3.89
C PRO A 235 -29.83 9.38 2.52
N GLN A 236 -28.91 8.84 1.74
CA GLN A 236 -29.17 8.25 0.42
C GLN A 236 -28.52 6.89 0.37
N SER A 237 -29.37 5.87 0.15
CA SER A 237 -28.86 4.55 -0.13
C SER A 237 -28.31 4.47 -1.55
N MET A 238 -27.18 3.80 -1.69
CA MET A 238 -26.46 3.65 -2.96
C MET A 238 -26.66 2.27 -3.59
N VAL A 239 -27.50 1.44 -2.96
CA VAL A 239 -27.87 0.10 -3.43
C VAL A 239 -29.37 0.09 -3.69
N PHE A 240 -29.77 -0.30 -4.90
CA PHE A 240 -31.19 -0.48 -5.22
C PHE A 240 -31.67 -1.80 -4.62
N LEU A 241 -32.88 -1.80 -4.05
CA LEU A 241 -33.53 -3.04 -3.61
C LEU A 241 -33.86 -3.91 -4.84
N ASN A 242 -33.89 -5.23 -4.63
CA ASN A 242 -34.14 -6.22 -5.69
C ASN A 242 -35.52 -6.09 -6.36
N ASP A 243 -36.46 -5.37 -5.74
CA ASP A 243 -37.82 -5.11 -6.20
C ASP A 243 -37.98 -3.73 -6.90
N TYR A 244 -36.87 -3.01 -7.14
CA TYR A 244 -36.91 -1.70 -7.78
C TYR A 244 -37.49 -1.79 -9.21
N SER A 245 -38.68 -1.21 -9.42
CA SER A 245 -39.30 -1.09 -10.73
C SER A 245 -39.18 0.35 -11.25
N HIS A 246 -38.75 0.51 -12.51
CA HIS A 246 -38.59 1.82 -13.18
C HIS A 246 -39.85 2.70 -13.24
N LYS A 247 -41.01 2.18 -12.81
CA LYS A 247 -42.30 2.86 -12.90
C LYS A 247 -42.64 3.74 -11.69
N GLN A 248 -41.86 3.71 -10.62
CA GLN A 248 -42.07 4.59 -9.48
C GLN A 248 -41.22 5.86 -9.61
N LYS A 249 -41.74 6.84 -10.35
CA LYS A 249 -41.39 8.24 -10.11
C LYS A 249 -42.15 8.65 -8.84
N ASP A 250 -41.42 9.14 -7.84
CA ASP A 250 -41.90 9.63 -6.55
C ASP A 250 -42.22 8.58 -5.49
N VAL A 251 -41.22 8.13 -4.72
CA VAL A 251 -41.35 7.97 -3.25
C VAL A 251 -39.99 8.14 -2.59
N ALA A 252 -39.87 9.12 -1.69
CA ALA A 252 -38.76 9.23 -0.75
C ALA A 252 -38.74 7.99 0.16
N CYS A 253 -37.74 7.11 0.04
CA CYS A 253 -37.60 5.98 0.96
C CYS A 253 -36.81 6.42 2.19
N CYS A 254 -37.56 6.92 3.18
CA CYS A 254 -37.10 7.13 4.54
C CYS A 254 -37.39 5.85 5.34
N THR A 255 -36.37 5.07 5.71
CA THR A 255 -36.48 4.07 6.77
C THR A 255 -35.34 4.24 7.77
N ARG A 256 -35.69 4.80 8.93
CA ARG A 256 -34.85 4.83 10.13
C ARG A 256 -34.66 3.40 10.65
N THR A 257 -33.43 2.97 10.83
CA THR A 257 -33.04 2.05 11.91
C THR A 257 -31.65 2.42 12.40
N GLY A 258 -31.57 2.80 13.68
CA GLY A 258 -30.32 3.13 14.34
C GLY A 258 -29.61 1.88 14.86
N ALA A 259 -28.28 1.87 14.72
CA ALA A 259 -27.35 1.17 15.62
C ALA A 259 -25.92 1.72 15.39
N SER A 260 -25.37 2.37 16.41
CA SER A 260 -23.92 2.56 16.66
C SER A 260 -23.42 1.29 17.39
N PRO A 261 -22.14 0.85 17.39
CA PRO A 261 -20.94 1.69 17.42
C PRO A 261 -19.59 1.13 16.84
N ARG A 262 -18.57 1.99 17.00
CA ARG A 262 -17.09 1.78 17.08
C ARG A 262 -16.27 1.93 15.80
N THR A 263 -15.79 3.16 15.62
CA THR A 263 -14.65 3.55 14.78
C THR A 263 -13.33 3.32 15.53
N SER A 264 -12.40 2.59 14.91
CA SER A 264 -10.97 2.85 15.08
C SER A 264 -10.54 3.72 13.91
N GLN A 265 -10.09 4.94 14.19
CA GLN A 265 -9.66 5.88 13.16
C GLN A 265 -8.22 5.57 12.74
N MET A 266 -8.07 5.05 11.52
CA MET A 266 -6.85 5.27 10.73
C MET A 266 -6.98 6.65 10.09
N HIS A 267 -6.06 7.56 10.41
CA HIS A 267 -5.94 8.84 9.72
C HIS A 267 -5.01 8.67 8.52
N TRP A 268 -5.58 8.74 7.33
CA TRP A 268 -4.84 8.95 6.09
C TRP A 268 -4.74 10.46 5.86
N TYR A 269 -3.52 10.99 5.85
CA TYR A 269 -3.29 12.34 5.32
C TYR A 269 -3.02 12.18 3.82
N LEU A 270 -3.94 12.73 3.02
CA LEU A 270 -3.78 12.88 1.56
C LEU A 270 -2.79 13.99 1.27
#